data_AF-A0A662MY78-F1
#
_entry.id   AF-A0A662MY78-F1
#
_cell.length_a   1.000
_cell.length_b   1.000
_cell.length_c   1.000
_cell.angle_alpha   90.00
_cell.angle_beta   90.00
_cell.angle_gamma   90.00
#
_symmetry.space_group_name_H-M   'P 1'
#
loop_
_entity.id
_entity.type
_entity.pdbx_description
1 polymer ?
#
loop_
_entity_poly.entity_id
_entity_poly.type
_entity_poly.pdbx_seq_one_letter_code
_entity_poly.pdbx_strand_id
1 'polypeptide(L)' 'MVKTITISDDVYNELVRIKGKKSFSELFRELLRERKGNAGALRRIYGILSEEEYVEVKKRLKELEEAFEEWGQSLIRT' A
#
# COMPACT_ATOMS: atom_id res chain seq x y z
N MET A 1 11.38 -30.32 -8.31
CA MET A 1 11.71 -29.91 -9.70
C MET A 1 11.91 -28.41 -9.75
N VAL A 2 12.95 -27.94 -10.43
CA VAL A 2 13.18 -26.51 -10.65
C VAL A 2 12.42 -26.08 -11.91
N LYS A 3 11.85 -24.87 -11.90
CA LYS A 3 11.19 -24.24 -13.04
C LYS A 3 11.78 -22.84 -13.20
N THR A 4 12.07 -22.44 -14.44
CA THR A 4 12.58 -21.11 -14.75
C THR A 4 11.40 -20.21 -15.13
N ILE A 5 11.37 -19.00 -14.58
CA ILE A 5 10.44 -17.94 -14.95
C ILE A 5 11.24 -16.74 -15.40
N THR A 6 10.77 -16.06 -16.45
CA THR A 6 11.35 -14.82 -16.94
C THR A 6 10.47 -13.66 -16.50
N ILE A 7 11.08 -12.62 -15.96
CA ILE A 7 10.42 -11.41 -15.47
C ILE A 7 11.21 -10.20 -15.95
N SER A 8 10.57 -9.03 -15.97
CA SER A 8 11.23 -7.78 -16.30
C SER A 8 12.19 -7.34 -15.17
N ASP A 9 13.20 -6.54 -15.55
CA ASP A 9 14.28 -6.15 -14.63
C ASP A 9 13.79 -5.30 -13.45
N ASP A 10 12.78 -4.46 -13.67
CA ASP A 10 12.12 -3.68 -12.62
C ASP A 10 11.49 -4.58 -11.55
N VAL A 11 10.72 -5.58 -11.98
CA VAL A 11 10.09 -6.56 -11.09
C VAL A 11 11.14 -7.39 -10.36
N TYR A 12 12.23 -7.77 -11.04
CA TYR A 12 13.34 -8.47 -10.40
C TYR A 12 13.96 -7.62 -9.28
N ASN A 13 14.24 -6.34 -9.54
CA ASN A 13 14.85 -5.43 -8.59
C ASN A 13 13.97 -5.21 -7.35
N GLU A 14 12.66 -5.08 -7.54
CA GLU A 14 11.71 -5.01 -6.42
C GLU A 14 11.73 -6.29 -5.58
N LEU A 15 11.68 -7.46 -6.22
CA LEU A 15 11.72 -8.74 -5.52
C LEU A 15 13.04 -8.94 -4.77
N VAL A 16 14.17 -8.46 -5.30
CA VAL A 16 15.47 -8.48 -4.60
C VAL A 16 15.42 -7.64 -3.33
N ARG A 17 14.84 -6.43 -3.40
CA ARG A 17 14.67 -5.55 -2.23
C ARG A 17 13.82 -6.22 -1.15
N ILE A 18 12.72 -6.86 -1.54
CA ILE A 18 11.79 -7.54 -0.61
C ILE A 18 12.43 -8.81 -0.02
N LYS A 19 13.14 -9.59 -0.84
CA LYS A 19 13.79 -10.84 -0.46
C LYS A 19 14.84 -10.65 0.65
N GLY A 20 15.60 -9.55 0.60
CA GLY A 20 16.71 -9.29 1.51
C GLY A 20 17.71 -10.45 1.51
N LYS A 21 17.89 -11.12 2.66
CA LYS A 21 18.81 -12.26 2.84
C LYS A 21 18.20 -13.64 2.54
N LYS A 22 16.89 -13.74 2.30
CA LYS A 22 16.19 -15.02 2.08
C LYS A 22 16.45 -15.56 0.67
N SER A 23 16.04 -16.79 0.34
CA SER A 23 15.96 -17.26 -1.05
C SER A 23 14.67 -16.81 -1.73
N PHE A 24 14.66 -16.73 -3.07
CA PHE A 24 13.42 -16.43 -3.82
C PHE A 24 12.34 -17.50 -3.58
N SER A 25 12.73 -18.77 -3.45
CA SER A 25 11.81 -19.86 -3.13
C SER A 25 11.15 -19.68 -1.76
N GLU A 26 11.87 -19.16 -0.76
CA GLU A 26 11.30 -18.84 0.56
C GLU A 26 10.37 -17.64 0.48
N LEU A 27 10.77 -16.56 -0.22
CA LEU A 27 9.90 -15.42 -0.46
C LEU A 27 8.58 -15.84 -1.12
N PHE A 28 8.64 -16.65 -2.19
CA PHE A 28 7.44 -17.15 -2.85
C PHE A 28 6.61 -18.07 -1.96
N ARG A 29 7.24 -18.91 -1.12
CA ARG A 29 6.50 -19.73 -0.14
C ARG A 29 5.82 -18.88 0.91
N GLU A 30 6.45 -17.80 1.39
CA GLU A 30 5.85 -16.85 2.32
C GLU A 30 4.65 -16.17 1.66
N LEU A 31 4.82 -15.60 0.47
CA LEU A 31 3.72 -14.97 -0.29
C LEU A 31 2.55 -15.95 -0.56
N LEU A 32 2.86 -17.22 -0.89
CA LEU A 32 1.84 -18.25 -1.12
C LEU A 32 1.18 -18.75 0.18
N ARG A 33 1.91 -18.77 1.30
CA ARG A 33 1.37 -19.10 2.64
C ARG A 33 0.51 -17.96 3.17
N GLU A 34 0.94 -16.72 2.97
CA GLU A 34 0.20 -15.50 3.32
C GLU A 34 -1.12 -15.42 2.53
N ARG A 35 -1.17 -15.88 1.27
CA ARG A 35 -2.42 -15.98 0.51
C ARG A 35 -3.48 -16.93 1.10
N LYS A 36 -3.11 -17.89 1.97
CA LYS A 36 -4.09 -18.73 2.70
C LYS A 36 -4.60 -18.10 4.01
N GLY A 37 -4.06 -16.95 4.43
CA GLY A 37 -4.44 -16.23 5.66
C GLY A 37 -4.97 -14.82 5.41
N ASN A 38 -5.63 -14.63 4.26
CA ASN A 38 -5.87 -13.32 3.62
C ASN A 38 -6.67 -12.29 4.44
N ALA A 39 -7.28 -12.66 5.57
CA ALA A 39 -7.93 -11.68 6.45
C ALA A 39 -6.93 -10.85 7.27
N GLY A 40 -5.84 -11.44 7.77
CA GLY A 40 -4.92 -10.77 8.70
C GLY A 40 -3.88 -9.87 8.01
N ALA A 41 -3.44 -10.23 6.81
CA ALA A 41 -2.52 -9.42 6.01
C ALA A 41 -3.22 -8.20 5.41
N LEU A 42 -4.46 -8.36 4.92
CA LEU A 42 -5.29 -7.23 4.49
C LEU A 42 -5.58 -6.26 5.64
N ARG A 43 -5.79 -6.75 6.86
CA ARG A 43 -5.97 -5.90 8.06
C ARG A 43 -4.72 -5.11 8.47
N ARG A 44 -3.52 -5.61 8.17
CA ARG A 44 -2.26 -4.86 8.36
C ARG A 44 -1.99 -3.84 7.25
N ILE A 45 -2.42 -4.13 6.02
CA ILE A 45 -2.30 -3.21 4.89
C ILE A 45 -3.35 -2.08 4.97
N TYR A 46 -4.53 -2.36 5.51
CA TYR A 46 -5.62 -1.38 5.73
C TYR A 46 -5.71 -0.81 7.17
N GLY A 47 -4.82 -1.21 8.09
CA GLY A 47 -4.91 -0.87 9.51
C GLY A 47 -4.07 0.34 9.92
N ILE A 48 -4.26 1.50 9.28
CA ILE A 48 -3.57 2.74 9.67
C ILE A 48 -4.38 3.56 10.68
N LEU A 49 -5.70 3.34 10.79
CA LEU A 49 -6.59 4.13 11.64
C LEU A 49 -7.61 3.24 12.36
N SER A 50 -7.78 3.42 13.67
CA SER A 50 -8.95 2.99 14.44
C SER A 50 -10.22 3.63 13.88
N GLU A 51 -11.40 3.21 14.33
CA GLU A 51 -12.67 3.83 13.90
C GLU A 51 -12.68 5.33 14.25
N GLU A 52 -12.19 5.70 15.44
CA GLU A 52 -12.04 7.09 15.85
C GLU A 52 -11.03 7.83 14.96
N GLU A 53 -9.87 7.23 14.69
CA GLU A 53 -8.83 7.82 13.85
C GLU A 53 -9.30 7.96 12.39
N TYR A 54 -10.14 7.03 11.90
CA TYR A 54 -10.73 7.07 10.56
C TYR A 54 -11.72 8.22 10.45
N VAL A 55 -12.60 8.37 11.44
CA VAL A 55 -13.55 9.48 11.49
C VAL A 55 -12.82 10.82 11.56
N GLU A 56 -11.76 10.93 12.37
CA GLU A 56 -10.92 12.11 12.51
C GLU A 56 -10.22 12.47 11.18
N VAL A 57 -9.55 11.51 10.53
CA VAL A 57 -8.86 11.74 9.26
C VAL A 57 -9.83 12.08 8.15
N LYS A 58 -10.99 11.43 8.10
CA LYS A 58 -12.04 11.74 7.14
C LYS A 58 -12.56 13.17 7.32
N LYS A 59 -12.71 13.65 8.55
CA LYS A 59 -13.11 15.03 8.83
C LYS A 59 -12.05 16.02 8.34
N ARG A 60 -10.77 15.79 8.66
CA ARG A 60 -9.66 16.66 8.24
C ARG A 60 -9.48 16.74 6.73
N LEU A 61 -9.68 15.62 6.02
CA LEU A 61 -9.64 15.61 4.55
C LEU A 61 -10.71 16.52 3.95
N LYS A 62 -11.93 16.49 4.52
CA LYS A 62 -13.03 17.33 4.05
C LYS A 62 -12.76 18.81 4.29
N GLU A 63 -12.25 19.17 5.48
CA GLU A 63 -11.87 20.56 5.79
C GLU A 63 -10.75 21.06 4.84
N LEU A 64 -9.80 20.19 4.49
CA LEU A 64 -8.74 20.51 3.53
C LEU A 64 -9.27 20.72 2.11
N GLU A 65 -10.21 19.88 1.66
CA GLU A 65 -10.88 20.03 0.36
C GLU A 65 -11.64 21.36 0.28
N GLU A 66 -12.42 21.70 1.31
CA GLU A 66 -13.16 22.96 1.39
C GLU A 66 -12.21 24.18 1.36
N ALA A 67 -11.12 24.14 2.14
CA ALA A 67 -10.11 25.20 2.13
C ALA A 67 -9.39 25.34 0.78
N PHE A 68 -9.16 24.22 0.09
CA PHE A 68 -8.53 24.22 -1.23
C PHE A 68 -9.47 24.80 -2.30
N GLU A 69 -10.77 24.49 -2.24
CA GLU A 69 -11.79 25.09 -3.10
C GLU A 69 -11.92 26.59 -2.86
N GLU A 70 -12.00 27.03 -1.60
CA GLU A 70 -12.03 28.45 -1.26
C GLU A 70 -10.80 29.19 -1.75
N TRP A 71 -9.61 28.60 -1.57
CA TRP A 71 -8.37 29.13 -2.11
C TRP A 71 -8.41 29.25 -3.63
N GLY A 72 -8.84 28.20 -4.34
CA GLY A 72 -9.01 28.22 -5.80
C GLY A 72 -9.98 29.32 -6.27
N GLN A 73 -11.11 29.50 -5.58
CA GLN A 73 -12.07 30.56 -5.89
C GLN A 73 -11.51 31.97 -5.61
N SER A 74 -10.67 32.13 -4.58
CA SER A 74 -10.02 33.41 -4.28
C SER A 74 -9.04 33.83 -5.38
N LEU A 75 -8.38 32.87 -6.02
CA LEU A 75 -7.45 33.12 -7.14
C LEU A 75 -8.17 33.52 -8.43
N ILE A 76 -9.43 33.13 -8.61
CA ILE A 76 -10.27 33.46 -9.78
C ILE A 76 -10.93 34.84 -9.62
N ARG A 77 -11.00 35.38 -8.39
CA ARG A 77 -11.60 36.69 -8.07
C ARG A 77 -10.63 37.88 -8.10
N THR A 78 -9.36 37.67 -8.46
CA THR A 78 -8.34 38.72 -8.69
C THR A 78 -8.17 38.96 -10.18
#